data_AF-A0A7V0IG67-F1
#
_entry.id   AF-A0A7V0IG67-F1
#
_cell.length_a   1.000
_cell.length_b   1.000
_cell.length_c   1.000
_cell.angle_alpha   90.00
_cell.angle_beta   90.00
_cell.angle_gamma   90.00
#
_symmetry.space_group_name_H-M   'P 1'
#
loop_
_entity.id
_entity.type
_entity.pdbx_description
1 polymer ?
#
loop_
_entity_poly.entity_id
_entity_poly.type
_entity_poly.pdbx_seq_one_letter_code
_entity_poly.pdbx_strand_id
1 'polypeptide(L)' 'MTRRTTVAMIFALLLSAVVFAQVPRIMNYQAKLTDSDGAVINDTCTIIFRIYDAATGGNLLWCDTMTVNVVN' A
#
# COMPACT_ATOMS: atom_id res chain seq x y z
N MET A 1 5.07 47.56 -7.69
CA MET A 1 4.48 46.47 -6.86
C MET A 1 4.22 45.20 -7.66
N THR A 2 3.74 45.31 -8.90
CA THR A 2 3.42 44.20 -9.84
C THR A 2 4.58 43.28 -10.22
N ARG A 3 5.81 43.80 -10.37
CA ARG A 3 6.98 42.98 -10.77
C ARG A 3 7.40 41.98 -9.68
N ARG A 4 7.23 42.34 -8.41
CA ARG A 4 7.54 41.47 -7.26
C ARG A 4 6.50 40.36 -7.11
N THR A 5 5.23 40.66 -7.35
CA THR A 5 4.14 39.68 -7.31
C THR A 5 4.24 38.67 -8.44
N THR A 6 4.64 39.08 -9.65
CA THR A 6 4.86 38.15 -10.78
C THR A 6 6.00 37.16 -10.50
N VAL A 7 7.11 37.62 -9.93
CA VAL A 7 8.24 36.74 -9.56
C VAL A 7 7.82 35.74 -8.48
N ALA A 8 7.05 36.18 -7.48
CA ALA A 8 6.53 35.29 -6.43
C ALA A 8 5.57 34.21 -6.99
N MET A 9 4.72 34.57 -7.95
CA MET A 9 3.82 33.61 -8.60
C MET A 9 4.58 32.57 -9.44
N ILE A 10 5.61 33.00 -10.19
CA ILE A 10 6.47 32.08 -10.97
C ILE A 10 7.22 31.13 -10.03
N PHE A 11 7.73 31.64 -8.91
CA PHE A 11 8.41 30.83 -7.92
C PHE A 11 7.49 29.78 -7.28
N ALA A 12 6.27 30.18 -6.89
CA ALA A 12 5.27 29.26 -6.36
C ALA A 12 4.89 28.17 -7.37
N LEU A 13 4.79 28.52 -8.67
CA LEU A 13 4.51 27.56 -9.74
C LEU A 13 5.67 26.56 -9.91
N LEU A 14 6.92 27.02 -9.85
CA LEU A 14 8.10 26.14 -9.94
C LEU A 14 8.22 25.19 -8.74
N LEU A 15 7.82 25.61 -7.55
CA LEU A 15 7.79 24.75 -6.36
C LEU A 15 6.73 23.65 -6.45
N SER A 16 5.63 23.89 -7.17
CA SER A 16 4.56 22.89 -7.35
C SER A 16 4.99 21.67 -8.19
N ALA A 17 6.06 21.80 -8.98
CA ALA A 17 6.57 20.72 -9.83
C ALA A 17 7.27 19.59 -9.06
N VAL A 18 7.52 19.76 -7.75
CA VAL A 18 8.26 18.80 -6.91
C VAL A 18 7.31 17.98 -6.01
N VAL A 19 6.00 18.01 -6.25
CA VAL A 19 5.04 17.22 -5.47
C VAL A 19 5.07 15.76 -5.96
N PHE A 20 5.89 14.94 -5.31
CA PHE A 20 5.88 13.49 -5.49
C PHE A 20 4.86 12.85 -4.54
N ALA A 21 3.72 12.39 -5.08
CA ALA A 21 2.84 11.49 -4.33
C ALA A 21 3.46 10.09 -4.37
N GLN A 22 4.09 9.65 -3.27
CA GLN A 22 4.50 8.25 -3.16
C GLN A 22 3.26 7.37 -3.04
N VAL A 23 3.09 6.46 -4.00
CA VAL A 23 2.10 5.39 -3.90
C VAL A 23 2.53 4.46 -2.76
N PRO A 24 1.69 4.23 -1.73
CA PRO A 24 2.00 3.31 -0.65
C PRO A 24 2.28 1.92 -1.22
N ARG A 25 3.50 1.41 -0.99
CA ARG A 25 3.92 0.08 -1.44
C ARG A 25 3.62 -1.02 -0.41
N ILE A 26 3.06 -0.64 0.73
CA ILE A 26 2.77 -1.49 1.88
C ILE A 26 1.27 -1.42 2.13
N MET A 27 0.67 -2.58 2.32
CA MET A 27 -0.71 -2.72 2.78
C MET A 27 -0.70 -3.14 4.25
N ASN A 28 -1.39 -2.38 5.10
CA ASN A 28 -1.63 -2.81 6.48
C ASN A 28 -2.79 -3.80 6.50
N TYR A 29 -2.67 -4.89 7.25
CA TYR A 29 -3.71 -5.91 7.38
C TYR A 29 -3.82 -6.38 8.84
N GLN A 30 -5.05 -6.70 9.25
CA GLN A 30 -5.36 -7.37 10.51
C GLN A 30 -6.28 -8.55 10.17
N ALA A 31 -5.96 -9.73 10.68
CA ALA A 31 -6.70 -10.95 10.39
C ALA A 31 -6.73 -11.87 11.61
N LYS A 32 -7.78 -12.69 11.71
CA LYS A 32 -7.88 -13.80 12.65
C LYS A 32 -7.83 -15.09 11.82
N LEU A 33 -6.85 -15.94 12.10
CA LEU A 33 -6.72 -17.22 11.42
C LEU A 33 -7.35 -18.32 12.29
N THR A 34 -8.33 -19.02 11.74
CA THR A 34 -9.02 -20.13 12.41
C THR A 34 -9.01 -21.39 11.55
N ASP A 35 -9.12 -22.54 12.19
CA ASP A 35 -9.36 -23.82 11.52
C ASP A 35 -10.84 -23.99 11.13
N SER A 36 -11.18 -25.17 10.60
CA SER A 36 -12.54 -25.54 10.19
C SER A 36 -13.54 -25.59 11.34
N ASP A 37 -13.07 -25.81 12.57
CA ASP A 37 -13.89 -25.88 13.78
C ASP A 37 -14.02 -24.50 14.46
N GLY A 38 -13.39 -23.47 13.89
CA GLY A 38 -13.40 -22.10 14.40
C GLY A 38 -12.40 -21.84 15.52
N ALA A 39 -11.53 -22.80 15.84
CA ALA A 39 -10.46 -22.61 16.82
C ALA A 39 -9.32 -21.77 16.21
N VAL A 40 -8.68 -20.94 17.03
CA VAL A 40 -7.58 -20.08 16.58
C VAL A 40 -6.34 -20.94 16.32
N ILE A 41 -5.71 -20.73 15.17
CA ILE A 41 -4.45 -21.39 14.85
C ILE A 41 -3.33 -20.77 15.68
N ASN A 42 -2.58 -21.60 16.41
CA ASN A 42 -1.36 -21.20 17.12
C ASN A 42 -0.14 -21.84 16.45
N ASP A 43 0.24 -21.32 15.27
CA ASP A 43 1.33 -21.85 14.47
C ASP A 43 1.98 -20.76 13.60
N THR A 44 3.17 -21.04 13.07
CA THR A 44 3.83 -20.22 12.07
C THR A 44 3.23 -20.50 10.69
N CYS A 45 2.52 -19.51 10.16
CA CYS A 45 1.83 -19.60 8.89
C CYS A 45 2.47 -18.67 7.85
N THR A 46 2.55 -19.13 6.59
CA THR A 46 2.89 -18.26 5.46
C THR A 46 1.61 -17.70 4.84
N ILE A 47 1.50 -16.38 4.82
CA ILE A 47 0.40 -15.63 4.21
C ILE A 47 0.94 -14.96 2.96
N ILE A 48 0.23 -15.10 1.84
CA ILE A 48 0.58 -14.49 0.56
C ILE A 48 -0.58 -13.64 0.07
N PHE A 49 -0.34 -12.34 -0.08
CA PHE A 49 -1.31 -11.42 -0.68
C PHE A 49 -0.96 -11.15 -2.14
N ARG A 50 -1.97 -11.09 -3.00
CA ARG A 50 -1.82 -10.81 -4.44
C ARG A 50 -2.92 -9.87 -4.92
N ILE A 51 -2.55 -8.90 -5.74
CA ILE A 51 -3.48 -7.98 -6.41
C ILE A 51 -3.36 -8.18 -7.91
N TYR A 52 -4.50 -8.35 -8.57
CA TYR A 52 -4.62 -8.49 -10.02
C TYR A 52 -5.43 -7.33 -10.60
N ASP A 53 -5.23 -7.03 -11.89
CA ASP A 53 -6.00 -5.99 -12.61
C ASP A 53 -7.38 -6.45 -13.10
N ALA A 54 -7.68 -7.76 -13.05
CA ALA A 54 -8.97 -8.33 -13.45
C ALA A 54 -9.35 -9.56 -12.61
N ALA A 55 -10.66 -9.83 -12.53
CA ALA A 55 -11.22 -10.95 -11.76
C ALA A 55 -10.90 -12.33 -12.35
N THR A 56 -10.61 -12.42 -13.64
CA THR A 56 -10.20 -13.67 -14.31
C THR A 56 -9.23 -13.33 -15.44
N GLY A 57 -8.10 -14.04 -15.50
CA GLY A 57 -7.08 -13.82 -16.53
C GLY A 57 -6.28 -12.51 -16.44
N GLY A 58 -6.35 -11.79 -15.31
CA GLY A 58 -5.63 -10.53 -15.10
C GLY A 58 -4.13 -10.69 -14.82
N ASN A 59 -3.38 -9.60 -14.94
CA ASN A 59 -1.96 -9.53 -14.60
C ASN A 59 -1.74 -9.31 -13.10
N LEU A 60 -0.71 -9.93 -12.55
CA LEU A 60 -0.28 -9.70 -11.17
C LEU A 60 0.37 -8.31 -11.07
N LEU A 61 -0.27 -7.41 -10.31
CA LEU A 61 0.23 -6.05 -10.08
C LEU A 61 1.10 -5.95 -8.83
N TRP A 62 0.79 -6.75 -7.80
CA TRP A 62 1.48 -6.71 -6.52
C TRP A 62 1.40 -8.05 -5.81
N CYS A 63 2.48 -8.43 -5.13
CA CYS A 63 2.58 -9.64 -4.34
C CYS A 63 3.44 -9.36 -3.10
N ASP A 64 2.98 -9.85 -1.95
CA ASP A 64 3.76 -9.83 -0.72
C ASP A 64 3.61 -11.17 0.01
N THR A 65 4.71 -11.65 0.58
CA THR A 65 4.80 -12.97 1.23
C THR A 65 5.35 -12.78 2.62
N MET A 66 4.58 -13.24 3.61
CA MET A 66 4.82 -12.91 5.00
C MET A 66 4.70 -14.18 5.83
N THR A 67 5.74 -14.47 6.59
CA THR A 67 5.72 -15.57 7.57
C THR A 67 5.32 -14.97 8.91
N VAL A 68 4.15 -15.36 9.42
CA VAL A 68 3.56 -14.82 10.64
C VAL A 68 3.48 -15.92 11.68
N ASN A 69 4.07 -15.69 12.85
CA ASN A 69 3.84 -16.54 14.00
C ASN A 69 2.50 -16.14 14.64
N VAL A 70 1.47 -16.97 14.46
CA VAL A 70 0.15 -16.71 15.01
C VAL A 70 0.15 -17.23 16.44
N VAL A 71 -0.08 -16.31 17.39
CA VAL A 71 -0.15 -16.62 18.81
C VAL A 71 -1.40 -15.93 19.38
N ASN A 72 -2.19 -16.67 20.14
CA ASN A 72 -3.34 -16.17 20.88
C ASN A 72 -2.94 -15.43 22.17
#